data_AF-A0A7V3CGR5-F1
#
_entry.id   AF-A0A7V3CGR5-F1
#
_cell.length_a   1.000
_cell.length_b   1.000
_cell.length_c   1.000
_cell.angle_alpha   90.00
_cell.angle_beta   90.00
_cell.angle_gamma   90.00
#
_symmetry.space_group_name_H-M   'P 1'
#
loop_
_entity.id
_entity.type
_entity.pdbx_description
1 polymer ?
#
loop_
_entity_poly.entity_id
_entity_poly.type
_entity_poly.pdbx_seq_one_letter_code
_entity_poly.pdbx_strand_id
1 'polypeptide(L)'
;MKMDSEAKTALNRLRRVLTALALVVMGMSLVVTAPGAARATEAFGGVGVLLDFDPNNPQSVLIFSVSYKSPADKAKVRRGDRLLKIDGGDVTGLTLQQLAEKIRGPVGTQVVLTVQ
;
A
#
# COMPACT_ATOMS: atom_id res chain seq x y z
N MET A 1 20.57 37.48 -11.53
CA MET A 1 20.34 36.38 -10.56
C MET A 1 19.28 35.36 -11.05
N LYS A 2 19.25 34.99 -12.34
CA LYS A 2 18.35 33.93 -12.88
C LYS A 2 19.07 32.61 -13.21
N MET A 3 20.39 32.64 -13.39
CA MET A 3 21.19 31.47 -13.81
C MET A 3 21.44 30.43 -12.70
N ASP A 4 21.39 30.81 -11.42
CA ASP A 4 21.65 29.87 -10.31
C ASP A 4 20.46 28.91 -10.03
N SER A 5 19.26 29.26 -10.49
CA SER A 5 18.03 28.48 -10.26
C SER A 5 17.90 27.30 -11.22
N GLU A 6 18.32 27.47 -12.47
CA GLU A 6 18.28 26.42 -13.49
C GLU A 6 19.31 25.32 -13.18
N ALA A 7 20.51 25.71 -12.72
CA ALA A 7 21.54 24.75 -12.30
C ALA A 7 21.11 23.93 -11.08
N LYS A 8 20.47 24.55 -10.08
CA LYS A 8 19.93 23.85 -8.90
C LYS A 8 18.76 22.94 -9.24
N THR A 9 17.93 23.34 -10.21
CA THR A 9 16.79 22.54 -10.69
C THR A 9 17.26 21.34 -11.49
N ALA A 10 18.28 21.49 -12.35
CA ALA A 10 18.90 20.40 -13.09
C ALA A 10 19.60 19.40 -12.15
N LEU A 11 20.31 19.89 -11.12
CA LEU A 11 20.98 19.06 -10.13
C LEU A 11 19.98 18.24 -9.29
N ASN A 12 18.83 18.81 -8.96
CA ASN A 12 17.76 18.10 -8.25
C ASN A 12 17.02 17.09 -9.14
N ARG A 13 16.99 17.30 -10.46
CA ARG A 13 16.48 16.30 -11.42
C ARG A 13 17.44 15.13 -11.55
N LEU A 14 18.75 15.38 -11.58
CA LEU A 14 19.77 14.33 -11.65
C LEU A 14 19.83 13.48 -10.36
N ARG A 15 19.66 14.11 -9.19
CA ARG A 15 19.56 13.41 -7.90
C ARG A 15 18.35 12.46 -7.82
N ARG A 16 17.20 12.84 -8.38
CA ARG A 16 15.97 12.02 -8.35
C ARG A 16 16.04 10.76 -9.22
N VAL A 17 16.80 10.80 -10.31
CA VAL A 17 16.98 9.62 -11.17
C VAL A 17 17.97 8.63 -10.55
N LEU A 18 18.94 9.12 -9.77
CA LEU A 18 19.91 8.27 -9.05
C LEU A 18 19.33 7.60 -7.79
N THR A 19 18.35 8.21 -7.10
CA THR A 19 17.69 7.54 -5.95
C THR A 19 16.76 6.39 -6.36
N ALA A 20 16.36 6.32 -7.64
CA ALA A 20 15.47 5.28 -8.14
C ALA A 20 16.17 3.94 -8.48
N LEU A 21 17.50 3.86 -8.42
CA LEU A 21 18.25 2.69 -8.89
C LEU A 21 18.97 1.87 -7.79
N ALA A 22 18.85 2.20 -6.50
CA ALA A 22 19.75 1.64 -5.47
C ALA A 22 19.14 0.76 -4.36
N LEU A 23 17.85 0.38 -4.38
CA LEU A 23 17.28 -0.52 -3.35
C LEU A 23 16.57 -1.73 -3.96
N VAL A 24 17.35 -2.58 -4.63
CA VAL A 24 16.92 -3.94 -5.06
C VAL A 24 17.62 -5.01 -4.21
N VAL A 25 17.99 -4.69 -2.96
CA VAL A 25 18.71 -5.64 -2.09
C VAL A 25 17.83 -6.06 -0.91
N MET A 26 17.37 -7.31 -1.00
CA MET A 26 16.96 -8.23 0.07
C MET A 26 15.58 -7.99 0.72
N GLY A 27 14.56 -8.67 0.15
CA GLY A 27 13.22 -8.83 0.73
C GLY A 27 12.13 -8.40 -0.24
N MET A 28 11.51 -9.36 -0.94
CA MET A 28 10.45 -9.16 -1.94
C MET A 28 9.40 -8.12 -1.49
N SER A 29 9.50 -6.89 -1.99
CA SER A 29 8.41 -5.93 -2.05
C SER A 29 8.11 -5.71 -3.53
N LEU A 30 7.12 -6.41 -4.06
CA LEU A 30 6.67 -6.25 -5.43
C LEU A 30 5.83 -4.96 -5.51
N VAL A 31 6.41 -3.87 -6.00
CA VAL A 31 5.66 -2.63 -6.29
C VAL A 31 4.93 -2.85 -7.61
N VAL A 32 3.60 -3.01 -7.54
CA VAL A 32 2.72 -3.07 -8.73
C VAL A 32 2.24 -1.66 -9.05
N THR A 33 2.81 -1.04 -10.07
CA THR A 33 2.23 0.16 -10.72
C THR A 33 1.19 -0.30 -11.73
N ALA A 34 -0.07 0.11 -11.56
CA ALA A 34 -1.11 -0.07 -12.57
C ALA A 34 -1.01 1.03 -13.65
N PRO A 35 -1.03 0.70 -14.95
CA PRO A 35 -1.09 1.70 -16.00
C PRO A 35 -2.55 2.09 -16.30
N GLY A 36 -2.78 3.38 -16.52
CA GLY A 36 -3.84 3.86 -17.41
C GLY A 36 -5.20 4.14 -16.76
N ALA A 37 -5.57 5.42 -16.81
CA ALA A 37 -6.88 5.97 -16.47
C ALA A 37 -8.07 5.14 -16.97
N ALA A 38 -8.79 4.51 -16.04
CA ALA A 38 -10.18 4.12 -16.26
C ALA A 38 -11.05 5.35 -15.94
N ARG A 39 -11.97 5.71 -16.85
CA ARG A 39 -12.95 6.77 -16.66
C ARG A 39 -13.67 6.56 -15.31
N ALA A 40 -13.39 7.41 -14.33
CA ALA A 40 -14.03 7.38 -13.03
C ALA A 40 -15.49 7.84 -13.16
N THR A 41 -16.39 6.90 -13.43
CA THR A 41 -17.58 6.81 -12.58
C THR A 41 -17.03 6.41 -11.21
N GLU A 42 -17.27 7.20 -10.16
CA GLU A 42 -16.65 7.07 -8.83
C GLU A 42 -17.00 5.72 -8.18
N ALA A 43 -16.36 4.65 -8.63
CA ALA A 43 -16.44 3.35 -8.02
C ALA A 43 -15.52 3.38 -6.80
N PHE A 44 -16.09 3.25 -5.61
CA PHE A 44 -15.35 2.98 -4.40
C PHE A 44 -15.09 1.47 -4.32
N GLY A 45 -13.85 1.09 -4.03
CA GLY A 45 -13.41 -0.29 -4.00
C GLY A 45 -12.62 -0.60 -2.74
N GLY A 46 -12.50 -1.89 -2.43
CA GLY A 46 -11.56 -2.40 -1.45
C GLY A 46 -10.52 -3.31 -2.11
N VAL A 47 -9.49 -3.69 -1.36
CA VAL A 47 -8.41 -4.59 -1.84
C VAL A 47 -8.79 -6.07 -1.85
N GLY A 48 -9.97 -6.42 -1.31
CA GLY A 48 -10.50 -7.79 -1.31
C GLY A 48 -10.01 -8.67 -0.16
N VAL A 49 -9.78 -8.08 1.02
CA VAL A 49 -9.48 -8.80 2.26
C VAL A 49 -10.60 -8.61 3.28
N LEU A 50 -10.83 -9.65 4.08
CA LEU A 50 -11.60 -9.57 5.32
C LEU A 50 -10.62 -9.60 6.48
N LEU A 51 -10.77 -8.65 7.40
CA LEU A 51 -9.96 -8.52 8.59
C LEU A 51 -10.77 -8.97 9.80
N ASP A 52 -10.08 -9.57 10.76
CA ASP A 52 -10.64 -9.90 12.07
C ASP A 52 -9.58 -9.71 13.15
N PHE A 53 -9.99 -9.59 14.40
CA PHE A 53 -9.04 -9.54 15.52
C PHE A 53 -8.44 -10.93 15.76
N ASP A 54 -7.18 -10.97 16.18
CA ASP A 54 -6.54 -12.23 16.58
C ASP A 54 -7.18 -12.74 17.88
N PRO A 55 -7.77 -13.96 17.87
CA PRO A 55 -8.42 -14.51 19.07
C PRO A 55 -7.44 -14.71 20.24
N ASN A 56 -6.14 -14.81 19.97
CA ASN A 56 -5.11 -14.94 21.00
C ASN A 56 -4.50 -13.58 21.39
N ASN A 57 -4.66 -12.55 20.56
CA ASN A 57 -4.14 -11.22 20.81
C ASN A 57 -5.13 -10.14 20.29
N PRO A 58 -6.03 -9.63 21.15
CA PRO A 58 -7.04 -8.65 20.75
C PRO A 58 -6.49 -7.34 20.17
N GLN A 59 -5.19 -7.06 20.37
CA GLN A 59 -4.53 -5.87 19.82
C GLN A 59 -3.98 -6.09 18.41
N SER A 60 -3.93 -7.35 17.95
CA SER A 60 -3.47 -7.72 16.61
C SER A 60 -4.66 -7.95 15.68
N VAL A 61 -4.47 -7.60 14.41
CA VAL A 61 -5.46 -7.83 13.36
C VAL A 61 -4.90 -8.83 12.36
N LEU A 62 -5.71 -9.81 12.02
CA LEU A 62 -5.36 -10.87 11.07
C LEU A 62 -6.24 -10.82 9.83
N ILE A 63 -5.71 -11.40 8.76
CA ILE A 63 -6.46 -11.58 7.53
C ILE A 63 -7.28 -12.85 7.66
N PHE A 64 -8.59 -12.66 7.82
CA PHE A 64 -9.55 -13.75 7.97
C PHE A 64 -9.81 -14.46 6.64
N SER A 65 -9.89 -13.70 5.55
CA SER A 65 -10.12 -14.24 4.21
C SER A 65 -9.62 -13.30 3.12
N VAL A 66 -9.29 -13.88 1.97
CA VAL A 66 -8.87 -13.15 0.76
C VAL A 66 -9.77 -13.57 -0.40
N SER A 67 -10.39 -12.59 -1.05
CA SER A 67 -11.26 -12.84 -2.19
C SER A 67 -10.43 -13.27 -3.41
N TYR A 68 -10.84 -14.36 -4.07
CA TYR A 68 -10.17 -14.87 -5.27
C TYR A 68 -10.11 -13.83 -6.39
N LYS A 69 -8.96 -13.72 -7.08
CA LYS A 69 -8.65 -12.74 -8.15
C LYS A 69 -8.69 -11.27 -7.73
N SER A 70 -8.76 -10.96 -6.43
CA SER A 70 -8.69 -9.60 -5.89
C SER A 70 -7.28 -9.00 -5.98
N PRO A 71 -7.12 -7.67 -5.80
CA PRO A 71 -5.80 -7.05 -5.66
C PRO A 71 -4.93 -7.71 -4.57
N ALA A 72 -5.52 -8.11 -3.43
CA ALA A 72 -4.81 -8.80 -2.37
C ALA A 72 -4.37 -10.22 -2.75
N ASP A 73 -5.22 -10.98 -3.45
CA ASP A 73 -4.87 -12.32 -3.98
C ASP A 73 -3.71 -12.23 -5.01
N LYS A 74 -3.75 -11.23 -5.89
CA LYS A 74 -2.65 -10.94 -6.82
C LYS A 74 -1.37 -10.54 -6.09
N ALA A 75 -1.49 -9.84 -4.96
CA ALA A 75 -0.39 -9.49 -4.07
C ALA A 75 0.08 -10.65 -3.17
N LYS A 76 -0.49 -11.85 -3.32
CA LYS A 76 -0.12 -13.07 -2.56
C LYS A 76 -0.33 -12.95 -1.05
N VAL A 77 -1.22 -12.07 -0.64
CA VAL A 77 -1.71 -11.98 0.73
C VAL A 77 -2.47 -13.26 1.07
N ARG A 78 -2.26 -13.81 2.26
CA ARG A 78 -2.90 -15.07 2.68
C ARG A 78 -3.73 -14.90 3.93
N ARG A 79 -4.70 -15.80 4.08
CA ARG A 79 -5.42 -15.98 5.34
C ARG A 79 -4.41 -16.36 6.43
N GLY A 80 -4.56 -15.73 7.59
CA GLY A 80 -3.71 -15.94 8.76
C GLY A 80 -2.56 -14.96 8.88
N ASP A 81 -2.24 -14.20 7.82
CA ASP A 81 -1.24 -13.14 7.90
C ASP A 81 -1.71 -12.05 8.89
N ARG A 82 -0.79 -11.54 9.70
CA ARG A 82 -1.03 -10.43 10.63
C ARG A 82 -0.78 -9.10 9.96
N LEU A 83 -1.76 -8.20 10.01
CA LEU A 83 -1.63 -6.84 9.52
C LEU A 83 -0.88 -6.00 10.56
N LEU A 84 0.21 -5.37 10.14
CA LEU A 84 1.06 -4.53 10.99
C LEU A 84 0.93 -3.05 10.65
N LYS A 85 0.83 -2.72 9.36
CA LYS A 85 0.81 -1.33 8.87
C LYS A 85 -0.08 -1.16 7.65
N ILE A 86 -0.67 0.03 7.53
CA ILE A 86 -1.35 0.52 6.33
C ILE A 86 -0.68 1.85 5.94
N ASP A 87 -0.15 1.94 4.73
CA ASP A 87 0.60 3.09 4.21
C ASP A 87 1.74 3.54 5.13
N GLY A 88 2.38 2.58 5.80
CA GLY A 88 3.45 2.82 6.77
C GLY A 88 2.97 3.28 8.16
N GLY A 89 1.68 3.55 8.35
CA GLY A 89 1.07 3.83 9.65
C GLY A 89 0.75 2.55 10.41
N ASP A 90 1.01 2.55 11.72
CA ASP A 90 0.71 1.42 12.60
C ASP A 90 -0.81 1.19 12.72
N VAL A 91 -1.22 -0.08 12.76
CA VAL A 91 -2.63 -0.48 12.88
C VAL A 91 -3.06 -0.84 14.30
N THR A 92 -2.11 -0.92 15.23
CA THR A 92 -2.34 -1.34 16.62
C THR A 92 -3.30 -0.37 17.30
N GLY A 93 -4.33 -0.91 17.95
CA GLY A 93 -5.34 -0.13 18.67
C GLY A 93 -6.39 0.54 17.77
N LEU A 94 -6.33 0.36 16.46
CA LEU A 94 -7.40 0.78 15.55
C LEU A 94 -8.55 -0.22 15.55
N THR A 95 -9.77 0.27 15.37
CA THR A 95 -10.94 -0.59 15.18
C THR A 95 -10.97 -1.17 13.77
N LEU A 96 -11.65 -2.30 13.57
CA LEU A 96 -11.84 -2.88 12.23
C LEU A 96 -12.51 -1.87 11.26
N GLN A 97 -13.37 -1.00 11.77
CA GLN A 97 -13.99 0.07 10.99
C GLN A 97 -12.95 1.09 10.50
N GLN A 98 -12.08 1.58 11.38
CA GLN A 98 -11.00 2.51 11.02
C GLN A 98 -10.02 1.89 10.01
N LEU A 99 -9.72 0.60 10.15
CA LEU A 99 -8.89 -0.13 9.19
C LEU A 99 -9.57 -0.25 7.84
N ALA A 100 -10.86 -0.58 7.82
CA ALA A 100 -11.64 -0.64 6.60
C ALA A 100 -11.69 0.73 5.89
N GLU A 101 -11.84 1.83 6.62
CA GLU A 101 -11.80 3.19 6.06
C GLU A 101 -10.44 3.55 5.45
N LYS A 102 -9.34 3.08 6.05
CA LYS A 102 -7.98 3.29 5.50
C LYS A 102 -7.71 2.45 4.25
N ILE A 103 -8.29 1.26 4.16
CA ILE A 103 -8.08 0.32 3.04
C ILE A 103 -9.02 0.61 1.87
N ARG A 104 -10.23 1.12 2.16
CA ARG A 104 -11.21 1.50 1.15
C ARG A 104 -10.86 2.86 0.57
N GLY A 105 -11.01 2.98 -0.73
CA GLY A 105 -10.74 4.24 -1.42
C GLY A 105 -11.29 4.27 -2.83
N PRO A 106 -11.03 5.37 -3.56
CA PRO A 106 -11.37 5.47 -4.97
C PRO A 106 -10.68 4.34 -5.75
N VAL A 107 -11.40 3.70 -6.67
CA VAL A 107 -10.79 2.69 -7.54
C VAL A 107 -9.64 3.32 -8.32
N GLY A 108 -8.49 2.63 -8.32
CA GLY A 108 -7.27 3.09 -8.97
C GLY A 108 -6.28 3.77 -8.03
N THR A 109 -6.62 4.00 -6.75
CA THR A 109 -5.64 4.36 -5.73
C THR A 109 -4.86 3.13 -5.25
N GLN A 110 -3.67 3.39 -4.70
CA GLN A 110 -2.80 2.35 -4.13
C GLN A 110 -2.81 2.47 -2.62
N VAL A 111 -2.86 1.33 -1.94
CA VAL A 111 -2.67 1.20 -0.49
C VAL A 111 -1.57 0.17 -0.25
N VAL A 112 -0.69 0.44 0.72
CA VAL A 112 0.41 -0.45 1.07
C VAL A 112 0.08 -1.17 2.38
N LEU A 113 -0.07 -2.48 2.33
CA LEU A 113 -0.27 -3.31 3.52
C LEU A 113 1.05 -3.97 3.90
N THR A 114 1.44 -3.88 5.17
CA THR A 114 2.54 -4.67 5.73
C THR A 114 1.96 -5.82 6.53
N VAL A 115 2.31 -7.05 6.13
CA VAL A 115 1.77 -8.28 6.72
C VAL A 115 2.89 -9.26 7.10
N GLN A 116 2.65 -10.13 8.09
CA GLN A 116 3.60 -11.18 8.55
C GLN A 116 2.94 -12.52 8.85
#